data_AF-A0A353YZP9-F1
#
_entry.id   AF-A0A353YZP9-F1
#
_cell.length_a   1.000
_cell.length_b   1.000
_cell.length_c   1.000
_cell.angle_alpha   90.00
_cell.angle_beta   90.00
_cell.angle_gamma   90.00
#
_symmetry.space_group_name_H-M   'P 1'
#
loop_
_entity.id
_entity.type
_entity.pdbx_description
1 polymer ?
#
loop_
_entity_poly.entity_id
_entity_poly.type
_entity_poly.pdbx_seq_one_letter_code
_entity_poly.pdbx_strand_id
1 'polypeptide(L)'
;KLQYVINYDIPNEPESYVHRIGRSGRAGENGNAISLCDQEELTYLSDIEKLIKLKIEVVRDHPFPQTDKPMSVAEKKEFEKEKERKRQEFFANRKKKMQGSGEKSFRNRQ
;
A
#
# COMPACT_ATOMS: atom_id res chain seq x y z
N LYS A 1 -4.65 11.59 -31.88
CA LYS A 1 -3.54 10.92 -31.16
C LYS A 1 -3.25 11.71 -29.90
N LEU A 2 -3.03 11.07 -28.74
CA LEU A 2 -2.78 11.80 -27.49
C LEU A 2 -1.27 12.01 -27.30
N GLN A 3 -0.87 13.27 -27.13
CA GLN A 3 0.52 13.64 -26.85
C GLN A 3 0.87 13.46 -25.37
N TYR A 4 -0.13 13.64 -24.49
CA TYR A 4 -0.01 13.52 -23.06
C TYR A 4 -1.11 12.63 -22.49
N VAL A 5 -0.75 11.78 -21.55
CA VAL A 5 -1.67 11.05 -20.68
C VAL A 5 -1.31 11.41 -19.25
N ILE A 6 -2.29 11.88 -18.48
CA ILE A 6 -2.11 12.24 -17.07
C ILE A 6 -2.95 11.28 -16.23
N ASN A 7 -2.29 10.49 -15.38
CA ASN A 7 -2.96 9.69 -14.36
C ASN A 7 -3.01 10.50 -13.07
N TYR A 8 -4.21 10.74 -12.55
CA TYR A 8 -4.41 11.38 -11.25
C TYR A 8 -4.10 10.43 -10.10
N ASP A 9 -4.39 9.14 -10.29
CA ASP A 9 -4.15 8.07 -9.32
C ASP A 9 -3.52 6.87 -10.03
N ILE A 10 -2.75 6.07 -9.31
CA ILE A 10 -2.12 4.86 -9.84
C ILE A 10 -3.13 3.72 -9.80
N PRO A 11 -3.41 3.05 -10.94
CA PRO A 11 -4.29 1.90 -10.95
C PRO A 11 -3.68 0.76 -10.12
N ASN A 12 -4.53 0.07 -9.36
CA ASN A 12 -4.17 -1.10 -8.55
C ASN A 12 -3.75 -2.31 -9.40
N GLU A 13 -4.21 -2.39 -10.64
CA GLU A 13 -3.81 -3.42 -11.61
C GLU A 13 -2.79 -2.86 -12.62
N PRO A 14 -1.61 -3.48 -12.77
CA PRO A 14 -0.56 -2.96 -13.61
C PRO A 14 -0.89 -3.04 -15.12
N GLU A 15 -1.71 -4.01 -15.54
CA GLU A 15 -2.21 -4.09 -16.92
C GLU A 15 -3.07 -2.87 -17.27
N SER A 16 -3.87 -2.41 -16.32
CA SER A 16 -4.70 -1.21 -16.48
C SER A 16 -3.85 0.05 -16.70
N TYR A 17 -2.67 0.14 -16.07
CA TYR A 17 -1.71 1.22 -16.34
C TYR A 17 -1.23 1.19 -17.80
N VAL A 18 -0.80 0.02 -18.28
CA VAL A 18 -0.31 -0.15 -19.66
C VAL A 18 -1.39 0.20 -20.68
N HIS A 19 -2.63 -0.23 -20.44
CA HIS A 19 -3.77 0.08 -21.32
C HIS A 19 -4.10 1.59 -21.37
N ARG A 20 -3.89 2.33 -20.28
CA ARG A 20 -4.07 3.79 -20.24
C ARG A 20 -2.99 4.50 -21.06
N ILE A 21 -1.71 4.19 -20.80
CA ILE A 21 -0.61 4.89 -21.48
C ILE A 21 -0.48 4.51 -22.97
N GLY A 22 -0.97 3.33 -23.36
CA GLY A 22 -1.01 2.84 -24.75
C GLY A 22 -1.90 3.65 -25.72
N ARG A 23 -2.49 4.74 -25.23
CA ARG A 23 -3.20 5.77 -26.02
C ARG A 23 -2.27 6.86 -26.57
N SER A 24 -1.03 6.93 -26.07
CA SER A 24 0.03 7.82 -26.53
C SER A 24 1.12 7.04 -27.30
N GLY A 25 1.98 7.71 -28.07
CA GLY A 25 3.22 7.12 -28.60
C GLY A 25 3.12 6.07 -29.73
N ARG A 26 2.18 6.19 -30.67
CA ARG A 26 2.05 5.25 -31.83
C ARG A 26 2.84 5.71 -33.07
N ALA A 27 3.18 4.78 -33.97
CA ALA A 27 3.76 5.08 -35.29
C ALA A 27 5.03 5.95 -35.28
N GLY A 28 5.94 5.71 -34.33
CA GLY A 28 7.25 6.35 -34.29
C GLY A 28 7.28 7.77 -33.71
N GLU A 29 6.16 8.32 -33.26
CA GLU A 29 6.20 9.58 -32.49
C GLU A 29 6.21 9.32 -30.98
N ASN A 30 6.81 10.25 -30.25
CA ASN A 30 6.87 10.23 -28.81
C ASN A 30 5.51 10.57 -28.18
N GLY A 31 5.22 9.92 -27.05
CA GLY A 31 4.08 10.24 -26.18
C GLY A 31 4.56 10.30 -24.74
N ASN A 32 4.02 11.24 -23.96
CA ASN A 32 4.39 11.40 -22.56
C ASN A 32 3.27 10.91 -21.65
N ALA A 33 3.61 10.12 -20.64
CA ALA A 33 2.69 9.72 -19.59
C ALA A 33 3.21 10.24 -18.24
N ILE A 34 2.40 11.03 -17.55
CA ILE A 34 2.70 11.59 -16.23
C ILE A 34 1.70 11.00 -15.26
N SER A 35 2.18 10.53 -14.11
CA SER A 35 1.31 9.99 -13.07
C SER A 35 1.58 10.70 -11.76
N LEU A 36 0.52 11.17 -11.12
CA LEU A 36 0.56 11.57 -9.73
C LEU A 36 0.46 10.27 -8.90
N CYS A 37 1.27 10.17 -7.86
CA CYS A 37 1.42 8.96 -7.09
C CYS A 37 1.52 9.33 -5.62
N ASP A 38 0.57 8.80 -4.84
CA ASP A 38 0.59 8.92 -3.39
C ASP A 38 1.39 7.80 -2.73
N GLN A 39 1.65 7.95 -1.44
CA GLN A 39 2.47 7.00 -0.68
C GLN A 39 1.88 5.61 -0.60
N GLU A 40 0.57 5.52 -0.46
CA GLU A 40 -0.15 4.24 -0.38
C GLU A 40 -0.08 3.48 -1.72
N GLU A 41 0.13 4.20 -2.82
CA GLU A 41 0.16 3.68 -4.18
C GLU A 41 1.55 3.24 -4.66
N LEU A 42 2.61 3.51 -3.87
CA LEU A 42 3.97 3.10 -4.21
C LEU A 42 4.11 1.58 -4.41
N THR A 43 3.26 0.80 -3.75
CA THR A 43 3.22 -0.66 -3.96
C THR A 43 2.74 -0.99 -5.37
N TYR A 44 1.68 -0.33 -5.85
CA TYR A 44 1.16 -0.51 -7.21
C TYR A 44 2.15 -0.01 -8.26
N LEU A 45 2.83 1.11 -7.99
CA LEU A 45 3.93 1.59 -8.84
C LEU A 45 5.04 0.53 -8.98
N SER A 46 5.44 -0.12 -7.88
CA SER A 46 6.44 -1.19 -7.91
C SER A 46 6.01 -2.36 -8.78
N ASP A 47 4.74 -2.74 -8.75
CA ASP A 47 4.21 -3.84 -9.57
C ASP A 47 4.11 -3.47 -11.04
N ILE A 48 3.77 -2.21 -11.35
CA ILE A 48 3.82 -1.66 -12.70
C ILE A 48 5.24 -1.72 -13.25
N GLU A 49 6.24 -1.22 -12.51
CA GLU A 49 7.65 -1.23 -12.94
C GLU A 49 8.15 -2.66 -13.21
N LYS A 50 7.74 -3.64 -12.39
CA LYS A 50 8.05 -5.06 -12.63
C LYS A 50 7.40 -5.58 -13.91
N LEU A 51 6.13 -5.23 -14.16
CA LEU A 51 5.41 -5.67 -15.36
C LEU A 51 6.04 -5.11 -16.63
N ILE A 52 6.31 -3.81 -16.67
CA ILE A 52 6.88 -3.13 -17.84
C ILE A 52 8.39 -3.30 -17.96
N LYS A 53 9.05 -3.78 -16.89
CA LYS A 53 10.52 -3.96 -16.77
C LYS A 53 11.32 -2.69 -17.02
N LEU A 54 10.74 -1.54 -16.66
CA LEU A 54 11.34 -0.22 -16.78
C LEU A 54 11.13 0.53 -15.47
N LYS A 55 12.12 1.31 -15.08
CA LYS A 55 11.99 2.25 -13.97
C LYS A 55 11.30 3.52 -14.46
N ILE A 56 10.32 3.98 -13.71
CA ILE A 56 9.63 5.24 -13.98
C ILE A 56 10.43 6.36 -13.30
N GLU A 57 10.75 7.41 -14.05
CA GLU A 57 11.48 8.55 -13.51
C GLU A 57 10.60 9.34 -12.53
N VAL A 58 11.15 9.62 -11.35
CA VAL A 58 10.47 10.40 -10.31
C VAL A 58 10.91 11.84 -10.40
N VAL A 59 9.97 12.72 -10.76
CA VAL A 59 10.19 14.17 -10.78
C VAL A 59 10.14 14.71 -9.35
N ARG A 60 11.28 15.11 -8.80
CA ARG A 60 11.39 15.67 -7.43
C ARG A 60 11.47 17.19 -7.39
N ASP A 61 11.83 17.80 -8.52
CA ASP A 61 12.01 19.25 -8.64
C ASP A 61 10.70 19.92 -9.05
N HIS A 62 9.77 20.04 -8.10
CA HIS A 62 8.49 20.74 -8.32
C HIS A 62 8.07 21.49 -7.05
N PRO A 63 7.30 22.59 -7.17
CA PRO A 63 6.95 23.47 -6.05
C PRO A 63 5.98 22.86 -5.02
N PHE A 64 5.50 21.63 -5.24
CA PHE A 64 4.49 20.96 -4.42
C PHE A 64 4.99 19.60 -3.90
N PRO A 65 6.11 19.54 -3.16
CA PRO A 65 6.67 18.27 -2.72
C PRO A 65 5.68 17.52 -1.81
N GLN A 66 5.67 16.20 -1.91
CA GLN A 66 4.87 15.36 -1.04
C GLN A 66 5.29 15.58 0.42
N THR A 67 4.35 16.05 1.25
CA THR A 67 4.60 16.48 2.64
C THR A 67 4.60 15.34 3.64
N ASP A 68 3.92 14.24 3.32
CA ASP A 68 3.91 13.06 4.15
C ASP A 68 5.30 12.43 4.06
N LYS A 69 5.92 12.12 5.21
CA LYS A 69 7.16 11.34 5.21
C LYS A 69 6.75 9.87 5.26
N PRO A 70 7.23 8.99 4.36
CA PRO A 70 7.05 7.58 4.59
C PRO A 70 7.68 7.22 5.93
N MET A 71 6.96 6.44 6.72
CA MET A 71 7.48 5.85 7.94
C MET A 71 8.82 5.15 7.59
N SER A 72 9.90 5.54 8.24
CA SER A 72 11.22 4.95 8.07
C SER A 72 11.14 3.42 8.20
N VAL A 73 12.05 2.70 7.55
CA VAL A 73 12.15 1.23 7.71
C VAL A 73 12.22 0.83 9.19
N ALA A 74 12.87 1.65 10.01
CA ALA A 74 12.92 1.46 11.46
C ALA A 74 11.54 1.66 12.12
N GLU A 75 10.88 2.77 11.82
CA GLU A 75 9.56 3.11 12.37
C GLU A 75 8.49 2.08 11.94
N LYS A 76 8.55 1.58 10.69
CA LYS A 76 7.63 0.54 10.18
C LYS A 76 7.79 -0.77 10.93
N LYS A 77 9.04 -1.16 11.21
CA LYS A 77 9.36 -2.38 11.96
C LYS A 77 8.90 -2.28 13.41
N GLU A 78 9.05 -1.12 14.04
CA GLU A 78 8.52 -0.89 15.39
C GLU A 78 6.99 -0.92 15.42
N PHE A 79 6.33 -0.30 14.44
CA PHE A 79 4.88 -0.32 14.31
C PHE A 79 4.32 -1.75 14.14
N GLU A 80 4.95 -2.59 13.31
CA GLU A 80 4.57 -3.99 13.14
C GLU A 80 4.74 -4.80 14.44
N LYS A 81 5.84 -4.59 15.16
CA LYS A 81 6.11 -5.25 16.44
C LYS A 81 5.12 -4.84 17.53
N GLU A 82 4.77 -3.55 17.60
CA GLU A 82 3.75 -2.99 18.48
C GLU A 82 2.36 -3.61 18.19
N LYS A 83 2.00 -3.73 16.91
CA LYS A 83 0.75 -4.35 16.46
C LYS A 83 0.68 -5.83 16.85
N GLU A 84 1.78 -6.56 16.70
CA GLU A 84 1.85 -7.97 17.07
C GLU A 84 1.76 -8.19 18.59
N ARG A 85 2.43 -7.34 19.38
CA ARG A 85 2.31 -7.35 20.86
C ARG A 85 0.85 -7.15 21.29
N LYS A 86 0.19 -6.10 20.79
CA LYS A 86 -1.22 -5.82 21.10
C LYS A 86 -2.14 -6.97 20.70
N ARG A 87 -1.86 -7.62 19.55
CA ARG A 87 -2.60 -8.80 19.09
C ARG A 87 -2.44 -9.96 20.08
N GLN A 88 -1.22 -10.27 20.52
CA GLN A 88 -0.96 -11.35 21.47
C GLN A 88 -1.62 -11.08 22.84
N GLU A 89 -1.52 -9.86 23.35
CA GLU A 89 -2.17 -9.44 24.60
C GLU A 89 -3.69 -9.59 24.52
N PHE A 90 -4.30 -9.18 23.40
CA PHE A 90 -5.74 -9.34 23.16
C PHE A 90 -6.17 -10.82 23.21
N PHE A 91 -5.42 -11.71 22.56
CA PHE A 91 -5.71 -13.15 22.57
C PHE A 91 -5.49 -13.79 23.96
N ALA A 92 -4.44 -13.38 24.68
CA ALA A 92 -4.17 -13.87 26.02
C ALA A 92 -5.29 -13.48 27.01
N ASN A 93 -5.73 -12.22 26.98
CA ASN A 93 -6.84 -11.75 27.81
C ASN A 93 -8.16 -12.45 27.47
N ARG A 94 -8.41 -12.73 26.19
CA ARG A 94 -9.61 -13.47 25.76
C ARG A 94 -9.62 -14.90 26.29
N LYS A 95 -8.48 -15.61 26.24
CA LYS A 95 -8.34 -16.99 26.75
C LYS A 95 -8.54 -17.06 28.27
N LYS A 96 -7.96 -16.10 29.01
CA LYS A 96 -8.10 -16.01 30.48
C LYS A 96 -9.55 -15.80 30.91
N LYS A 97 -10.32 -15.01 30.14
CA LYS A 97 -11.75 -14.77 30.38
C LYS A 97 -12.63 -16.02 30.14
N MET A 98 -12.28 -16.86 29.16
CA MET A 98 -12.97 -18.13 28.89
C MET A 98 -12.73 -19.22 29.95
N GLN A 99 -11.54 -19.27 30.56
CA GLN A 99 -11.25 -20.23 31.63
C GLN A 99 -11.95 -19.87 32.96
N GLY A 100 -12.08 -18.58 33.29
CA GLY A 100 -12.74 -18.13 34.53
C GLY A 100 -14.26 -18.37 34.57
N SER A 101 -14.92 -18.61 33.43
CA SER A 101 -16.35 -18.93 33.34
C SER A 101 -16.67 -20.42 33.48
N GLY A 102 -15.67 -21.32 33.42
CA GLY A 102 -15.87 -22.77 33.57
C GLY A 102 -15.86 -23.27 35.01
N GLU A 103 -15.13 -22.61 35.91
CA GLU A 103 -14.97 -23.06 37.31
C GLU A 103 -16.09 -22.62 38.26
N LYS A 104 -16.89 -21.59 37.92
CA LYS A 104 -18.00 -21.15 38.77
C LYS A 104 -19.28 -21.99 38.62
N SER A 105 -19.36 -22.84 37.59
CA SER A 105 -20.57 -23.61 37.27
C SER A 105 -20.65 -24.99 37.93
N PHE A 106 -19.56 -25.46 38.56
CA PHE A 106 -19.48 -26.81 39.17
C PHE A 106 -19.52 -26.82 40.71
N ARG A 107 -19.52 -25.66 41.39
CA ARG A 107 -19.58 -25.60 42.87
C ARG A 107 -20.95 -25.34 43.47
N ASN A 108 -21.98 -25.09 42.67
CA ASN A 108 -23.33 -24.77 43.16
C ASN A 108 -24.36 -25.83 42.79
N ARG A 109 -24.03 -27.10 43.08
CA ARG A 109 -24.99 -28.21 43.05
C ARG A 109 -24.76 -29.06 44.32
N GLN A 110 -25.22 -28.52 45.45
CA GLN A 110 -25.65 -29.29 46.62
C GLN A 110 -27.06 -28.81 46.98
#